data_AF-A0A523YUV1-F1
#
_entry.id   AF-A0A523YUV1-F1
#
_cell.length_a   1.000
_cell.length_b   1.000
_cell.length_c   1.000
_cell.angle_alpha   90.00
_cell.angle_beta   90.00
_cell.angle_gamma   90.00
#
_symmetry.space_group_name_H-M   'P 1'
#
loop_
_entity.id
_entity.type
_entity.pdbx_description
1 polymer ?
#
loop_
_entity_poly.entity_id
_entity_poly.type
_entity_poly.pdbx_seq_one_letter_code
_entity_poly.pdbx_strand_id
1 'polypeptide(L)'
;MKDKLTLEIEKGTDVSDSKVGVSVKIDMADGEGSTLSGSVLLVEKCSSYEILEKEVSRIKEELDALLHKSKTLFETEGGEEKGPDVDEDMSAKEIWDLLSMIKDPEMLLAKFNSMSRQKRLDVADYVLSNCNVFSGPASIFSMRYNNKEGVME
;
A
#
# COMPACT_ATOMS: atom_id res chain seq x y z
N MET A 1 15.80 -17.08 3.21
CA MET A 1 15.00 -16.42 4.28
C MET A 1 14.90 -17.41 5.43
N LYS A 2 15.10 -16.98 6.68
CA LYS A 2 14.83 -17.85 7.85
C LYS A 2 13.35 -17.75 8.16
N ASP A 3 12.67 -18.88 8.26
CA ASP A 3 11.25 -18.91 8.61
C ASP A 3 11.08 -18.36 10.04
N LYS A 4 10.30 -17.29 10.19
CA LYS A 4 9.98 -16.68 11.49
C LYS A 4 8.92 -17.48 12.27
N LEU A 5 8.20 -18.35 11.57
CA LEU A 5 7.16 -19.22 12.11
C LEU A 5 7.73 -20.61 12.38
N THR A 6 7.38 -21.19 13.52
CA THR A 6 7.82 -22.51 13.94
C THR A 6 6.64 -23.38 14.34
N LEU A 7 6.74 -24.68 14.04
CA LEU A 7 5.79 -25.67 14.53
C LEU A 7 6.17 -26.08 15.95
N GLU A 8 5.23 -25.91 16.87
CA GLU A 8 5.35 -26.37 18.26
C GLU A 8 4.70 -27.74 18.37
N ILE A 9 5.47 -28.74 18.78
CA ILE A 9 5.00 -30.12 18.91
C ILE A 9 5.10 -30.52 20.38
N GLU A 10 3.96 -30.80 21.00
CA GLU A 10 3.89 -31.45 22.30
C GLU A 10 3.58 -32.93 22.09
N LYS A 11 4.54 -33.80 22.41
CA LYS A 11 4.34 -35.24 22.34
C LYS A 11 3.71 -35.74 23.63
N GLY A 12 2.50 -36.28 23.53
CA GLY A 12 1.88 -37.05 24.61
C GLY A 12 2.56 -38.41 24.80
N THR A 13 2.21 -39.10 25.88
CA THR A 13 2.70 -40.45 26.21
C THR A 13 2.24 -41.53 25.23
N ASP A 14 1.22 -41.23 24.41
CA ASP A 14 0.71 -42.08 23.32
C ASP A 14 0.73 -41.32 21.98
N VAL A 15 0.83 -42.04 20.86
CA VAL A 15 0.96 -41.44 19.51
C VAL A 15 -0.26 -40.57 19.17
N SER A 16 -1.43 -40.93 19.69
CA SER A 16 -2.69 -40.20 19.50
C SER A 16 -2.86 -38.96 20.37
N ASP A 17 -1.94 -38.69 21.31
CA ASP A 17 -2.06 -37.57 22.27
C ASP A 17 -1.05 -36.44 21.98
N SER A 18 -0.46 -36.46 20.78
CA SER A 18 0.42 -35.39 20.31
C SER A 18 -0.40 -34.17 19.89
N LYS A 19 0.00 -32.99 20.34
CA LYS A 19 -0.65 -31.71 19.97
C LYS A 19 0.32 -30.83 19.19
N VAL A 20 -0.18 -30.18 18.14
CA VAL A 20 0.62 -29.34 17.24
C VAL A 20 0.06 -27.92 17.19
N GLY A 21 0.91 -26.93 17.41
CA GLY A 21 0.58 -25.51 17.29
C GLY A 21 1.57 -24.77 16.38
N VAL A 22 1.29 -23.50 16.12
CA VAL A 22 2.17 -22.61 15.34
C VAL A 22 2.60 -21.46 16.23
N SER A 23 3.91 -21.22 16.35
CA SER A 23 4.46 -20.10 17.11
C SER A 23 5.26 -19.14 16.24
N VAL A 24 5.39 -17.90 16.69
CA VAL A 24 6.29 -16.90 16.13
C VAL A 24 7.39 -16.59 17.14
N LYS A 25 8.64 -16.53 16.67
CA LYS A 25 9.77 -16.08 17.48
C LYS A 25 9.76 -14.56 17.59
N ILE A 26 9.92 -14.07 18.81
CA ILE A 26 9.99 -12.65 19.13
C ILE A 26 11.31 -12.40 19.85
N ASP A 27 12.14 -11.55 19.25
CA ASP A 27 13.35 -11.05 19.89
C ASP A 27 13.04 -9.65 20.44
N MET A 28 13.13 -9.49 21.76
CA MET A 28 12.96 -8.21 22.44
C MET A 28 14.32 -7.73 22.93
N ALA A 29 14.72 -6.51 22.54
CA ALA A 29 15.86 -5.87 23.16
C ALA A 29 15.43 -5.36 24.54
N ASP A 30 16.10 -5.80 25.60
CA ASP A 30 16.01 -5.08 26.86
C ASP A 30 16.82 -3.78 26.74
N GLY A 31 16.42 -2.76 27.50
CA GLY A 31 17.10 -1.46 27.50
C GLY A 31 18.56 -1.52 28.00
N GLU A 32 19.05 -2.70 28.38
CA GLU A 32 20.42 -2.97 28.85
C GLU A 32 21.31 -3.61 27.78
N GLY A 33 20.82 -3.77 26.55
CA GLY A 33 21.60 -4.25 25.41
C GLY A 33 21.67 -5.78 25.28
N SER A 34 20.91 -6.52 26.08
CA SER A 34 20.69 -7.96 25.90
C SER A 34 19.40 -8.21 25.10
N THR A 35 19.38 -9.31 24.35
CA THR A 35 18.21 -9.71 23.54
C THR A 35 17.51 -10.89 24.20
N LEU A 36 16.29 -10.68 24.66
CA LEU A 36 15.41 -11.73 25.17
C LEU A 36 14.66 -12.34 24.00
N SER A 37 15.04 -13.56 23.62
CA SER A 37 14.32 -14.35 22.62
C SER A 37 13.20 -15.17 23.30
N GLY A 38 11.96 -14.93 22.90
CA GLY A 38 10.77 -15.69 23.31
C GLY A 38 10.00 -16.23 22.11
N SER A 39 8.99 -17.06 22.36
CA SER A 39 8.03 -17.49 21.35
C SER A 39 6.60 -17.26 21.83
N VAL A 40 5.72 -16.89 20.90
CA VAL A 40 4.28 -16.70 21.16
C VAL A 40 3.50 -17.63 20.24
N LEU A 41 2.52 -18.36 20.79
CA LEU A 41 1.63 -19.21 20.03
C LEU A 41 0.64 -18.36 19.23
N LEU A 42 0.64 -18.52 17.91
CA LEU A 42 -0.36 -17.95 17.00
C LEU A 42 -1.56 -18.88 16.83
N VAL A 43 -1.31 -20.19 16.85
CA VAL A 43 -2.34 -21.22 16.85
C VAL A 43 -2.13 -22.08 18.10
N GLU A 44 -3.19 -22.24 18.90
CA GLU A 44 -3.17 -23.16 20.03
C GLU A 44 -2.86 -24.59 19.60
N LYS A 45 -2.36 -25.39 20.54
CA LYS A 45 -1.95 -26.76 20.23
C LYS A 45 -3.19 -27.62 19.93
N CYS A 46 -3.34 -27.99 18.67
CA CYS A 46 -4.46 -28.77 18.16
C CYS A 46 -4.19 -30.28 18.28
N SER A 47 -5.22 -31.07 18.59
CA SER A 47 -5.13 -32.53 18.70
C SER A 47 -5.33 -33.27 17.37
N SER A 48 -5.70 -32.57 16.29
CA SER A 48 -5.82 -33.14 14.95
C SER A 48 -5.40 -32.17 13.87
N TYR A 49 -5.01 -32.71 12.71
CA TYR A 49 -4.65 -31.92 11.54
C TYR A 49 -5.81 -31.08 11.02
N GLU A 50 -7.04 -31.62 11.01
CA GLU A 50 -8.24 -30.92 10.54
C GLU A 50 -8.53 -29.65 11.37
N ILE A 51 -8.33 -29.73 12.69
CA ILE A 51 -8.50 -28.57 13.59
C ILE A 51 -7.40 -27.54 13.31
N LEU A 52 -6.15 -28.00 13.16
CA LEU A 52 -5.02 -27.13 12.84
C LEU A 52 -5.20 -26.41 11.49
N GLU A 53 -5.65 -27.13 10.46
CA GLU A 53 -5.91 -26.57 9.13
C GLU A 53 -7.00 -25.49 9.17
N LYS A 54 -8.06 -25.73 9.94
CA LYS A 54 -9.14 -24.77 10.12
C LYS A 54 -8.67 -23.50 10.83
N GLU A 55 -7.92 -23.63 11.93
CA GLU A 55 -7.38 -22.49 12.67
C GLU A 55 -6.37 -21.69 11.83
N VAL A 56 -5.49 -22.37 11.09
CA VAL A 56 -4.55 -21.72 10.15
C VAL A 56 -5.30 -20.98 9.04
N SER A 57 -6.36 -21.58 8.49
CA SER A 57 -7.16 -20.95 7.44
C SER A 57 -7.88 -19.71 7.95
N ARG A 58 -8.43 -19.75 9.17
CA ARG A 58 -9.04 -18.58 9.82
C ARG A 58 -8.04 -17.44 9.96
N ILE A 59 -6.84 -17.72 10.47
CA ILE A 59 -5.80 -16.69 10.63
C ILE A 59 -5.36 -16.12 9.28
N LYS A 60 -5.27 -16.94 8.23
CA LYS A 60 -4.97 -16.43 6.87
C LYS A 60 -6.06 -15.47 6.39
N GLU A 61 -7.32 -15.82 6.54
CA GLU A 61 -8.44 -14.93 6.16
C GLU A 61 -8.43 -13.63 6.96
N GLU A 62 -8.15 -13.69 8.27
CA GLU A 62 -8.00 -12.50 9.11
C GLU A 62 -6.80 -11.63 8.68
N LEU A 63 -5.66 -12.24 8.36
CA LEU A 63 -4.48 -11.53 7.86
C LEU A 63 -4.75 -10.90 6.49
N ASP A 64 -5.45 -11.59 5.58
CA ASP A 64 -5.85 -11.06 4.28
C ASP A 64 -6.84 -9.89 4.44
N ALA A 65 -7.79 -10.00 5.38
CA ALA A 65 -8.69 -8.91 5.72
C ALA A 65 -7.96 -7.71 6.32
N LEU A 66 -6.96 -7.95 7.18
CA LEU A 66 -6.09 -6.90 7.73
C LEU A 66 -5.20 -6.28 6.65
N LEU A 67 -4.71 -7.06 5.69
CA LEU A 67 -3.97 -6.56 4.53
C LEU A 67 -4.85 -5.69 3.64
N HIS A 68 -6.11 -6.08 3.44
CA HIS A 68 -7.06 -5.28 2.68
C HIS A 68 -7.42 -3.97 3.43
N LYS A 69 -7.62 -4.04 4.75
CA LYS A 69 -7.85 -2.85 5.58
C LYS A 69 -6.60 -1.96 5.62
N SER A 70 -5.41 -2.54 5.72
CA SER A 70 -4.17 -1.78 5.70
C SER A 70 -3.95 -1.16 4.33
N LYS A 71 -4.34 -1.81 3.23
CA LYS A 71 -4.35 -1.19 1.91
C LYS A 71 -5.17 0.10 1.91
N THR A 72 -6.39 0.09 2.47
CA THR A 72 -7.16 1.34 2.59
C THR A 72 -6.50 2.38 3.49
N LEU A 73 -5.76 1.97 4.53
CA LEU A 73 -5.01 2.88 5.39
C LEU A 73 -3.73 3.40 4.73
N PHE A 74 -3.00 2.62 3.97
CA PHE A 74 -1.85 3.06 3.17
C PHE A 74 -2.29 3.89 1.96
N GLU A 75 -3.50 3.65 1.44
CA GLU A 75 -4.18 4.51 0.46
C GLU A 75 -4.86 5.73 1.12
N THR A 76 -4.94 5.82 2.45
CA THR A 76 -5.47 6.99 3.19
C THR A 76 -4.35 7.80 3.85
N GLU A 77 -3.24 7.17 4.25
CA GLU A 77 -2.05 7.78 4.90
C GLU A 77 -0.87 7.93 3.93
N GLY A 78 -0.88 7.18 2.82
CA GLY A 78 -0.17 7.50 1.57
C GLY A 78 -1.13 7.99 0.48
N GLY A 79 -2.39 8.27 0.86
CA GLY A 79 -3.44 8.74 -0.02
C GLY A 79 -3.19 10.17 -0.48
N GLU A 80 -3.20 10.43 -1.79
CA GLU A 80 -4.47 10.34 -2.52
C GLU A 80 -5.59 10.93 -1.65
N GLU A 81 -5.53 12.26 -1.41
CA GLU A 81 -6.75 13.00 -1.67
C GLU A 81 -7.30 12.41 -2.96
N LYS A 82 -8.56 11.99 -2.96
CA LYS A 82 -9.33 11.86 -4.18
C LYS A 82 -9.43 13.25 -4.82
N GLY A 83 -8.30 13.77 -5.27
CA GLY A 83 -8.21 14.69 -6.36
C GLY A 83 -8.93 14.01 -7.51
N PRO A 84 -9.75 14.77 -8.24
CA PRO A 84 -10.93 14.23 -8.90
C PRO A 84 -10.61 13.02 -9.78
N ASP A 85 -11.53 12.06 -9.84
CA ASP A 85 -11.41 10.94 -10.77
C ASP A 85 -11.30 11.53 -12.18
N VAL A 86 -10.10 11.47 -12.72
CA VAL A 86 -9.85 11.84 -14.11
C VAL A 86 -10.20 10.61 -14.91
N ASP A 87 -11.43 10.59 -15.40
CA ASP A 87 -11.88 9.61 -16.37
C ASP A 87 -11.20 9.90 -17.72
N GLU A 88 -10.71 8.85 -18.39
CA GLU A 88 -10.00 8.99 -19.67
C GLU A 88 -10.90 9.54 -20.78
N ASP A 89 -12.23 9.51 -20.59
CA ASP A 89 -13.22 10.09 -21.51
C ASP A 89 -13.39 11.62 -21.34
N MET A 90 -12.86 12.22 -20.27
CA MET A 90 -12.98 13.67 -20.02
C MET A 90 -12.14 14.50 -20.99
N SER A 91 -12.58 15.70 -21.34
CA SER A 91 -11.78 16.61 -22.17
C SER A 91 -10.54 17.13 -21.41
N ALA A 92 -9.49 17.51 -22.15
CA ALA A 92 -8.26 18.07 -21.57
C ALA A 92 -8.52 19.29 -20.66
N LYS A 93 -9.54 20.11 -21.00
CA LYS A 93 -9.99 21.23 -20.19
C LYS A 93 -10.57 20.76 -18.85
N GLU A 94 -11.48 19.81 -18.87
CA GLU A 94 -12.14 19.32 -17.63
C GLU A 94 -11.11 18.69 -16.69
N ILE A 95 -10.16 17.94 -17.24
CA ILE A 95 -9.05 17.37 -16.46
C ILE A 95 -8.20 18.46 -15.85
N TRP A 96 -7.85 19.49 -16.62
CA TRP A 96 -7.07 20.60 -16.09
C TRP A 96 -7.82 21.41 -15.03
N ASP A 97 -9.13 21.63 -15.20
CA ASP A 97 -9.96 22.31 -14.21
C ASP A 97 -9.89 21.59 -12.85
N LEU A 98 -9.85 20.25 -12.86
CA LEU A 98 -9.69 19.41 -11.67
C LEU A 98 -8.27 19.45 -11.10
N LEU A 99 -7.24 19.28 -11.95
CA LEU A 99 -5.84 19.31 -11.53
C LEU A 99 -5.44 20.68 -10.96
N SER A 100 -5.97 21.77 -11.51
CA SER A 100 -5.67 23.13 -11.07
C SER A 100 -6.20 23.45 -9.66
N MET A 101 -7.10 22.63 -9.10
CA MET A 101 -7.55 22.76 -7.72
C MET A 101 -6.55 22.17 -6.71
N ILE A 102 -5.62 21.32 -7.16
CA ILE A 102 -4.60 20.71 -6.31
C ILE A 102 -3.58 21.78 -5.94
N LYS A 103 -3.50 22.08 -4.64
CA LYS A 103 -2.57 23.11 -4.11
C LYS A 103 -1.17 22.57 -3.85
N ASP A 104 -1.05 21.26 -3.62
CA ASP A 104 0.23 20.60 -3.39
C ASP A 104 0.90 20.25 -4.73
N PRO A 105 2.08 20.82 -5.04
CA PRO A 105 2.81 20.53 -6.27
C PRO A 105 3.19 19.06 -6.45
N GLU A 106 3.50 18.35 -5.36
CA GLU A 106 3.90 16.94 -5.43
C GLU A 106 2.70 16.04 -5.73
N MET A 107 1.54 16.40 -5.20
CA MET A 107 0.28 15.73 -5.51
C MET A 107 -0.18 16.01 -6.96
N LEU A 108 0.00 17.24 -7.45
CA LEU A 108 -0.26 17.59 -8.85
C LEU A 108 0.63 16.76 -9.79
N LEU A 109 1.93 16.65 -9.48
CA LEU A 109 2.88 15.84 -10.24
C LEU A 109 2.47 14.37 -10.27
N ALA A 110 2.16 13.79 -9.11
CA ALA A 110 1.74 12.39 -9.01
C ALA A 110 0.46 12.11 -9.80
N LYS A 111 -0.55 12.99 -9.67
CA LYS A 111 -1.84 12.84 -10.37
C LYS A 111 -1.70 13.08 -11.87
N PHE A 112 -0.85 14.00 -12.31
CA PHE A 112 -0.58 14.19 -13.72
C PHE A 112 0.13 12.97 -14.33
N ASN A 113 1.19 12.48 -13.66
CA ASN A 113 2.03 11.38 -14.15
C ASN A 113 1.34 10.00 -14.12
N SER A 114 0.28 9.83 -13.33
CA SER A 114 -0.50 8.59 -13.31
C SER A 114 -1.42 8.41 -14.54
N MET A 115 -1.71 9.49 -15.28
CA MET A 115 -2.48 9.42 -16.52
C MET A 115 -1.70 8.74 -17.66
N SER A 116 -2.46 8.15 -18.60
CA SER A 116 -1.88 7.62 -19.83
C SER A 116 -1.13 8.70 -20.61
N ARG A 117 -0.07 8.28 -21.32
CA ARG A 117 0.82 9.21 -22.03
C ARG A 117 0.06 10.11 -23.01
N GLN A 118 -0.89 9.55 -23.75
CA GLN A 118 -1.70 10.32 -24.69
C GLN A 118 -2.45 11.43 -23.97
N LYS A 119 -3.09 11.11 -22.84
CA LYS A 119 -3.85 12.09 -22.07
C LYS A 119 -2.99 13.19 -21.46
N ARG A 120 -1.79 12.84 -20.98
CA ARG A 120 -0.82 13.82 -20.50
C ARG A 120 -0.44 14.83 -21.58
N LEU A 121 -0.23 14.37 -22.81
CA LEU A 121 0.08 15.24 -23.94
C LEU A 121 -1.09 16.17 -24.27
N ASP A 122 -2.31 15.64 -24.30
CA ASP A 122 -3.51 16.42 -24.59
C ASP A 122 -3.75 17.51 -23.54
N VAL A 123 -3.55 17.17 -22.25
CA VAL A 123 -3.67 18.13 -21.13
C VAL A 123 -2.54 19.15 -21.17
N ALA A 124 -1.30 18.72 -21.42
CA ALA A 124 -0.16 19.63 -21.53
C ALA A 124 -0.33 20.64 -22.66
N ASP A 125 -0.80 20.20 -23.83
CA ASP A 125 -1.09 21.09 -24.96
C ASP A 125 -2.19 22.11 -24.60
N TYR A 126 -3.24 21.66 -23.92
CA TYR A 126 -4.27 22.55 -23.41
C TYR A 126 -3.71 23.60 -22.45
N VAL A 127 -2.91 23.19 -21.45
CA VAL A 127 -2.32 24.12 -20.46
C VAL A 127 -1.42 25.14 -21.12
N LEU A 128 -0.49 24.69 -21.96
CA LEU A 128 0.53 25.54 -22.57
C LEU A 128 -0.07 26.49 -23.63
N SER A 129 -1.20 26.12 -24.24
CA SER A 129 -1.85 26.93 -25.28
C SER A 129 -2.99 27.81 -24.76
N ASN A 130 -3.69 27.42 -23.68
CA ASN A 130 -4.94 28.05 -23.25
C ASN A 130 -4.92 28.60 -21.82
N CYS A 131 -3.94 28.24 -20.99
CA CYS A 131 -3.88 28.71 -19.60
C CYS A 131 -2.79 29.78 -19.39
N ASN A 132 -2.96 30.59 -18.35
CA ASN A 132 -1.94 31.58 -17.99
C ASN A 132 -0.75 30.91 -17.28
N VAL A 133 0.29 30.56 -18.04
CA VAL A 133 1.51 29.93 -17.52
C VAL A 133 2.41 30.84 -16.68
N PHE A 134 2.07 32.12 -16.54
CA PHE A 134 2.86 33.06 -15.73
C PHE A 134 2.33 33.20 -14.29
N SER A 135 1.17 32.62 -13.98
CA SER A 135 0.63 32.65 -12.62
C SER A 135 -0.22 31.42 -12.27
N GLY A 136 -0.35 31.15 -10.97
CA GLY A 136 -1.16 30.05 -10.46
C GLY A 136 -0.61 28.65 -10.80
N PRO A 137 -1.47 27.62 -10.76
CA PRO A 137 -1.08 26.22 -10.98
C PRO A 137 -0.44 25.95 -12.34
N ALA A 138 -0.86 26.67 -13.39
CA ALA A 138 -0.30 26.54 -14.74
C ALA A 138 1.17 26.98 -14.81
N SER A 139 1.58 27.92 -13.97
CA SER A 139 2.98 28.34 -13.87
C SER A 139 3.86 27.25 -13.28
N ILE A 140 3.40 26.62 -12.18
CA ILE A 140 4.08 25.49 -11.55
C ILE A 140 4.20 24.33 -12.55
N PHE A 141 3.10 24.02 -13.25
CA PHE A 141 3.09 23.02 -14.32
C PHE A 141 4.14 23.33 -15.39
N SER A 142 4.13 24.54 -15.96
CA SER A 142 5.04 24.91 -17.06
C SER A 142 6.52 24.84 -16.66
N MET A 143 6.85 25.10 -15.40
CA MET A 143 8.22 25.06 -14.89
C MET A 143 8.73 23.63 -14.68
N ARG A 144 7.83 22.70 -14.38
CA ARG A 144 8.14 21.31 -14.05
C ARG A 144 7.87 20.33 -15.20
N TYR A 145 7.18 20.76 -16.24
CA TYR A 145 6.83 19.90 -17.36
C TYR A 145 8.02 19.62 -18.28
N ASN A 146 8.39 18.33 -18.40
CA ASN A 146 9.37 17.84 -19.37
C ASN A 146 8.67 17.48 -20.69
N ASN A 147 8.84 18.34 -21.70
CA ASN A 147 8.21 18.17 -23.00
C ASN A 147 8.72 16.95 -23.81
N LYS A 148 9.91 16.40 -23.50
CA LYS A 148 10.42 15.20 -24.20
C LYS A 148 9.73 13.93 -23.72
N GLU A 149 9.63 13.79 -22.41
CA GLU A 149 9.06 12.60 -21.76
C GLU A 149 7.54 12.72 -21.54
N GLY A 150 7.00 13.94 -21.62
CA GLY A 150 5.59 14.25 -21.40
C GLY A 150 5.15 14.13 -19.94
N VAL A 151 6.08 14.27 -18.99
CA VAL A 151 5.88 14.12 -17.53
C VAL A 151 6.15 15.43 -16.80
N MET A 152 5.74 15.52 -15.54
CA MET A 152 6.20 16.56 -14.61
C MET A 152 7.35 16.05 -13.72
N GLU A 153 8.32 16.93 -13.42
CA GLU A 153 9.53 16.71 -12.59
C GLU A 153 9.64 17.70 -11.42
#